data_AF-A0A928NEZ5-F1
#
_entry.id   AF-A0A928NEZ5-F1
#
_cell.length_a   1.000
_cell.length_b   1.000
_cell.length_c   1.000
_cell.angle_alpha   90.00
_cell.angle_beta   90.00
_cell.angle_gamma   90.00
#
_symmetry.space_group_name_H-M   'P 1'
#
loop_
_entity.id
_entity.type
_entity.pdbx_description
1 polymer ?
#
loop_
_entity_poly.entity_id
_entity_poly.type
_entity_poly.pdbx_seq_one_letter_code
_entity_poly.pdbx_strand_id
1 'polypeptide(L)'
;MTIGESIQKYRKAKNMSQEDLGERLLLTRQTISLWEKDQTAPTLDNLMRLKEIFGVSMDELIGGDEKAEMKLNKDSLDTICAALTYAMGIEPPEFAAEKNGELANYIDKIFQGEKADRVVMYNPDAIAQWIYEKYPDYFDGLKDDTEKRVYLSSVMPSVTPVCFGTMYTGAQPAIHGIRKYEKPVITIDTIFDALIRAGKKVALITHGGASLGKIFLERDMDYFHFDEGGIASVNAKMAKIILEDKYDFIVIYNGNYDSVMHKNGPESAKSLAELRLNVHIFSMLSRMIKENWKHHNTLVGFAMDHGCHEIDGGCGSHGLDMTEDLNIIHLYKGYPKEEK
;
A
#
# COMPACT_ATOMS: atom_id res chain seq x y z
N MET A 1 20.88 17.03 9.52
CA MET A 1 21.34 17.70 10.75
C MET A 1 21.89 16.65 11.71
N THR A 2 23.07 16.83 12.29
CA THR A 2 23.64 15.90 13.28
C THR A 2 23.09 16.16 14.69
N ILE A 3 23.32 15.23 15.62
CA ILE A 3 23.00 15.42 17.04
C ILE A 3 23.77 16.63 17.60
N GLY A 4 25.05 16.80 17.23
CA GLY A 4 25.85 17.95 17.65
C GLY A 4 25.29 19.28 17.16
N GLU A 5 24.88 19.35 15.89
CA GLU A 5 24.23 20.52 15.31
C GLU A 5 22.89 20.84 15.99
N SER A 6 22.08 19.82 16.29
CA SER A 6 20.81 19.95 16.99
C SER A 6 20.97 20.46 18.43
N ILE A 7 21.91 19.89 19.19
CA ILE A 7 22.26 20.36 20.55
C ILE A 7 22.66 21.83 20.49
N GLN A 8 23.52 22.21 19.54
CA GLN A 8 23.96 23.59 19.40
C GLN A 8 22.80 24.53 19.05
N LYS A 9 21.93 24.12 18.11
CA LYS A 9 20.73 24.88 17.68
C LYS A 9 19.82 25.17 18.88
N TYR A 10 19.40 24.15 19.61
CA TYR A 10 18.44 24.32 20.70
C TYR A 10 19.05 25.02 21.91
N ARG A 11 20.33 24.77 22.22
CA ARG A 11 21.05 25.53 23.26
C ARG A 11 21.05 27.02 22.94
N LYS A 12 21.40 27.40 21.70
CA LYS A 12 21.40 28.80 21.26
C LYS A 12 19.98 29.40 21.29
N ALA A 13 18.96 28.64 20.88
CA ALA A 13 17.56 29.09 20.92
C ALA A 13 17.07 29.39 22.35
N LYS A 14 17.62 28.69 23.36
CA LYS A 14 17.36 28.96 24.79
C LYS A 14 18.30 30.02 25.39
N ASN A 15 19.12 30.69 24.58
CA ASN A 15 20.14 31.66 24.99
C ASN A 15 21.13 31.12 26.04
N MET A 16 21.44 29.81 25.99
CA MET A 16 22.39 29.19 26.91
C MET A 16 23.81 29.19 26.34
N SER A 17 24.81 29.43 27.18
CA SER A 17 26.21 29.15 26.86
C SER A 17 26.50 27.63 26.93
N GLN A 18 27.61 27.17 26.33
CA GLN A 18 28.03 25.76 26.48
C GLN A 18 28.32 25.40 27.95
N GLU A 19 28.70 26.39 28.76
CA GLU A 19 28.94 26.23 30.20
C GLU A 19 27.63 26.06 30.93
N ASP A 20 26.62 26.88 30.64
CA ASP A 20 25.28 26.81 31.24
C ASP A 20 24.60 25.46 30.96
N LEU A 21 24.76 24.93 29.73
CA LEU A 21 24.23 23.61 29.39
C LEU A 21 24.99 22.49 30.11
N GLY A 22 26.32 22.64 30.25
CA GLY A 22 27.16 21.72 31.02
C GLY A 22 26.70 21.65 32.49
N GLU A 23 26.50 22.79 33.13
CA GLU A 23 26.01 22.87 34.51
C GLU A 23 24.67 22.16 34.70
N ARG A 24 23.71 22.37 33.79
CA ARG A 24 22.39 21.72 33.83
C ARG A 24 22.45 20.20 33.68
N LEU A 25 23.44 19.69 32.95
CA LEU A 25 23.64 18.26 32.72
C LEU A 25 24.61 17.62 33.71
N LEU A 26 25.22 18.41 34.60
CA LEU A 26 26.32 17.98 35.49
C LEU A 26 27.54 17.50 34.70
N LEU A 27 27.87 18.20 33.62
CA LEU A 27 28.98 17.91 32.70
C LEU A 27 29.86 19.15 32.48
N THR A 28 31.06 18.93 31.96
CA THR A 28 31.97 20.04 31.66
C THR A 28 31.57 20.75 30.36
N ARG A 29 31.86 22.05 30.25
CA ARG A 29 31.77 22.80 28.98
C ARG A 29 32.50 22.08 27.84
N GLN A 30 33.65 21.46 28.13
CA GLN A 30 34.42 20.71 27.14
C GLN A 30 33.63 19.53 26.58
N THR A 31 32.92 18.78 27.42
CA THR A 31 32.02 17.70 27.00
C THR A 31 30.96 18.20 26.03
N ILE A 32 30.30 19.31 26.35
CA ILE A 32 29.30 19.93 25.47
C ILE A 32 29.93 20.37 24.14
N SER A 33 31.13 20.98 24.18
CA SER A 33 31.83 21.37 22.95
C SER A 33 32.24 20.17 22.09
N LEU A 34 32.53 19.01 22.66
CA LEU A 34 32.86 17.80 21.90
C LEU A 34 31.62 17.23 21.22
N TRP A 35 30.47 17.24 21.91
CA TRP A 35 29.18 16.86 21.33
C TRP A 35 28.77 17.78 20.18
N GLU A 36 28.84 19.10 20.36
CA GLU A 36 28.47 20.07 19.32
C GLU A 36 29.38 20.03 18.08
N LYS A 37 30.56 19.41 18.20
CA LYS A 37 31.51 19.21 17.10
C LYS A 37 31.48 17.79 16.55
N ASP A 38 30.51 16.98 16.99
CA ASP A 38 30.36 15.56 16.63
C ASP A 38 31.61 14.71 16.89
N GLN A 39 32.47 15.13 17.84
CA GLN A 39 33.69 14.40 18.19
C GLN A 39 33.41 13.27 19.18
N THR A 40 32.38 13.42 20.00
CA THR A 40 31.84 12.38 20.88
C THR A 40 30.31 12.46 20.87
N ALA A 41 29.64 11.37 21.25
CA ALA A 41 28.18 11.35 21.32
C ALA A 41 27.69 11.41 22.78
N PRO A 42 26.53 12.03 23.04
CA PRO A 42 25.85 11.91 24.32
C PRO A 42 25.39 10.47 24.57
N THR A 43 25.36 10.06 25.83
CA THR A 43 24.71 8.80 26.24
C THR A 43 23.18 8.93 26.17
N LEU A 44 22.47 7.81 26.18
CA LEU A 44 20.99 7.80 26.21
C LEU A 44 20.42 8.62 27.38
N ASP A 45 21.00 8.50 28.58
CA ASP A 45 20.59 9.28 29.75
C ASP A 45 20.76 10.80 29.51
N ASN A 46 21.87 11.20 28.87
CA ASN A 46 22.09 12.59 28.52
C ASN A 46 21.13 13.08 27.42
N LEU A 47 20.78 12.24 26.45
CA LEU A 47 19.78 12.57 25.43
C LEU A 47 18.39 12.79 26.06
N MET A 48 18.00 11.96 27.02
CA MET A 48 16.73 12.12 27.76
C MET A 48 16.69 13.45 28.52
N ARG A 49 17.79 13.84 29.18
CA ARG A 49 17.87 15.13 29.87
C ARG A 49 17.91 16.32 28.91
N LEU A 50 18.62 16.20 27.79
CA LEU A 50 18.65 17.22 26.73
C LEU A 50 17.25 17.48 26.17
N LYS A 51 16.47 16.41 25.95
CA LYS A 51 15.07 16.50 25.52
C LYS A 51 14.24 17.35 26.48
N GLU A 52 14.37 17.11 27.78
CA GLU A 52 13.66 17.86 28.82
C GLU A 52 14.12 19.32 28.92
N ILE A 53 15.43 19.57 28.87
CA ILE A 53 16.02 20.91 28.94
C ILE A 53 15.59 21.78 27.75
N PHE A 54 15.58 21.20 26.55
CA PHE A 54 15.22 21.92 25.33
C PHE A 54 13.71 21.98 25.11
N GLY A 55 12.94 21.01 25.62
CA GLY A 55 11.50 20.92 25.44
C GLY A 55 11.12 20.47 24.03
N VAL A 56 11.88 19.53 23.46
CA VAL A 56 11.71 18.99 22.10
C VAL A 56 11.41 17.49 22.16
N SER A 57 11.00 16.88 21.06
CA SER A 57 10.88 15.41 20.96
C SER A 57 12.27 14.75 20.83
N MET A 58 12.34 13.43 21.03
CA MET A 58 13.60 12.71 20.81
C MET A 58 14.02 12.79 19.33
N ASP A 59 13.03 12.70 18.43
CA ASP A 59 13.25 12.81 16.98
C ASP A 59 13.79 14.20 16.62
N GLU A 60 13.24 15.28 17.16
CA GLU A 60 13.76 16.63 16.93
C GLU A 60 15.20 16.80 17.46
N LEU A 61 15.54 16.14 18.57
CA LEU A 61 16.85 16.23 19.21
C LEU A 61 17.92 15.45 18.45
N ILE A 62 17.64 14.23 18.01
CA ILE A 62 18.65 13.39 17.35
C ILE A 62 18.92 13.79 15.90
N GLY A 63 18.32 14.90 15.44
CA GLY A 63 18.30 15.21 14.02
C GLY A 63 17.51 14.15 13.28
N GLY A 64 16.40 13.70 13.88
CA GLY A 64 15.38 12.89 13.23
C GLY A 64 15.21 13.45 11.85
N ASP A 65 15.45 12.57 10.89
CA ASP A 65 15.77 12.90 9.51
C ASP A 65 15.03 14.19 9.15
N GLU A 66 15.72 15.16 8.53
CA GLU A 66 15.02 15.88 7.47
C GLU A 66 14.37 14.77 6.67
N LYS A 67 13.06 14.47 6.90
CA LYS A 67 12.37 13.25 6.43
C LYS A 67 12.94 13.09 5.05
N ALA A 68 13.81 12.10 4.81
CA ALA A 68 14.54 12.07 3.55
C ALA A 68 13.42 12.05 2.52
N GLU A 69 13.18 13.18 1.83
CA GLU A 69 11.84 13.46 1.30
C GLU A 69 11.48 12.24 0.48
N MET A 70 10.46 11.49 0.95
CA MET A 70 10.21 10.18 0.39
C MET A 70 9.89 10.44 -1.07
N LYS A 71 10.80 10.08 -1.98
CA LYS A 71 10.63 10.44 -3.38
C LYS A 71 9.46 9.64 -3.92
N LEU A 72 8.72 10.22 -4.86
CA LEU A 72 7.69 9.47 -5.56
C LEU A 72 8.32 8.25 -6.23
N ASN A 73 7.64 7.13 -6.11
CA ASN A 73 8.01 5.91 -6.81
C ASN A 73 7.99 6.15 -8.32
N LYS A 74 8.92 5.51 -9.03
CA LYS A 74 9.11 5.74 -10.47
C LYS A 74 7.97 5.13 -11.31
N ASP A 75 7.54 3.93 -10.97
CA ASP A 75 6.53 3.22 -11.73
C ASP A 75 5.13 3.69 -11.32
N SER A 76 4.26 3.97 -12.29
CA SER A 76 2.89 4.39 -12.00
C SER A 76 1.95 3.19 -11.87
N LEU A 77 0.88 3.37 -11.10
CA LEU A 77 -0.19 2.38 -10.92
C LEU A 77 -0.82 1.89 -12.24
N ASP A 78 -0.83 2.73 -13.28
CA ASP A 78 -1.37 2.40 -14.61
C ASP A 78 -0.63 1.24 -15.30
N THR A 79 0.64 1.00 -14.93
CA THR A 79 1.47 -0.09 -15.46
C THR A 79 1.02 -1.48 -15.03
N ILE A 80 0.15 -1.58 -14.02
CA ILE A 80 -0.30 -2.86 -13.45
C ILE A 80 -1.28 -3.57 -14.38
N CYS A 81 -2.17 -2.85 -15.06
CA CYS A 81 -3.17 -3.45 -15.95
C CYS A 81 -2.51 -4.35 -17.02
N ALA A 82 -1.55 -3.79 -17.75
CA ALA A 82 -0.84 -4.53 -18.80
C ALA A 82 0.08 -5.64 -18.24
N ALA A 83 0.56 -5.52 -17.00
CA ALA A 83 1.29 -6.59 -16.34
C ALA A 83 0.39 -7.79 -15.97
N LEU A 84 -0.86 -7.53 -15.57
CA LEU A 84 -1.83 -8.59 -15.26
C LEU A 84 -2.35 -9.29 -16.53
N THR A 85 -2.61 -8.56 -17.62
CA THR A 85 -2.94 -9.20 -18.91
C THR A 85 -1.76 -10.00 -19.45
N TYR A 86 -0.53 -9.47 -19.31
CA TYR A 86 0.69 -10.20 -19.63
C TYR A 86 0.83 -11.49 -18.80
N ALA A 87 0.48 -11.46 -17.52
CA ALA A 87 0.48 -12.63 -16.65
C ALA A 87 -0.39 -13.75 -17.21
N MET A 88 -1.54 -13.39 -17.81
CA MET A 88 -2.50 -14.35 -18.36
C MET A 88 -2.33 -14.64 -19.85
N GLY A 89 -1.32 -14.05 -20.50
CA GLY A 89 -1.04 -14.26 -21.92
C GLY A 89 -2.11 -13.68 -22.85
N ILE A 90 -2.71 -12.55 -22.48
CA ILE A 90 -3.73 -11.87 -23.29
C ILE A 90 -3.31 -10.43 -23.61
N GLU A 91 -3.89 -9.87 -24.68
CA GLU A 91 -3.64 -8.49 -25.08
C GLU A 91 -4.18 -7.51 -24.03
N PRO A 92 -3.46 -6.42 -23.73
CA PRO A 92 -3.93 -5.39 -22.81
C PRO A 92 -5.07 -4.55 -23.42
N PRO A 93 -5.80 -3.79 -22.59
CA PRO A 93 -6.79 -2.82 -23.07
C PRO A 93 -6.18 -1.73 -23.96
N GLU A 94 -7.00 -1.16 -24.85
CA GLU A 94 -6.57 -0.16 -25.85
C GLU A 94 -5.71 0.97 -25.29
N PHE A 95 -6.07 1.51 -24.12
CA PHE A 95 -5.41 2.68 -23.52
C PHE A 95 -4.46 2.31 -22.37
N ALA A 96 -4.15 1.04 -22.20
CA ALA A 96 -3.26 0.61 -21.12
C ALA A 96 -1.82 1.09 -21.34
N ALA A 97 -1.20 1.58 -20.28
CA ALA A 97 0.22 1.90 -20.23
C ALA A 97 1.08 0.64 -20.46
N GLU A 98 2.38 0.85 -20.63
CA GLU A 98 3.31 -0.27 -20.72
C GLU A 98 3.28 -1.12 -19.44
N LYS A 99 3.41 -2.44 -19.60
CA LYS A 99 3.41 -3.38 -18.47
C LYS A 99 4.54 -3.06 -17.50
N ASN A 100 4.25 -3.15 -16.20
CA ASN A 100 5.27 -3.06 -15.17
C ASN A 100 6.36 -4.12 -15.40
N GLY A 101 7.58 -3.67 -15.70
CA GLY A 101 8.68 -4.56 -16.07
C GLY A 101 9.14 -5.46 -14.94
N GLU A 102 9.12 -4.97 -13.70
CA GLU A 102 9.52 -5.77 -12.55
C GLU A 102 8.55 -6.91 -12.25
N LEU A 103 7.24 -6.65 -12.34
CA LEU A 103 6.21 -7.66 -12.18
C LEU A 103 6.23 -8.67 -13.34
N ALA A 104 6.38 -8.20 -14.58
CA ALA A 104 6.49 -9.07 -15.76
C ALA A 104 7.69 -10.03 -15.66
N ASN A 105 8.86 -9.52 -15.26
CA ASN A 105 10.05 -10.36 -15.05
C ASN A 105 9.86 -11.38 -13.93
N TYR A 106 9.14 -11.00 -12.86
CA TYR A 106 8.80 -11.92 -11.79
C TYR A 106 7.89 -13.05 -12.29
N ILE A 107 6.85 -12.71 -13.05
CA ILE A 107 5.91 -13.67 -13.66
C ILE A 107 6.66 -14.69 -14.53
N ASP A 108 7.51 -14.22 -15.45
CA ASP A 108 8.26 -15.11 -16.34
C ASP A 108 9.21 -16.02 -15.57
N LYS A 109 9.83 -15.51 -14.50
CA LYS A 109 10.69 -16.32 -13.63
C LYS A 109 9.91 -17.38 -12.86
N ILE A 110 8.83 -16.99 -12.19
CA ILE A 110 8.11 -17.88 -11.26
C ILE A 110 7.36 -18.98 -12.02
N PHE A 111 6.79 -18.68 -13.19
CA PHE A 111 6.08 -19.65 -14.03
C PHE A 111 6.97 -20.25 -15.15
N GLN A 112 8.28 -20.00 -15.13
CA GLN A 112 9.24 -20.56 -16.09
C GLN A 112 8.85 -20.29 -17.55
N GLY A 113 8.35 -19.09 -17.82
CA GLY A 113 7.87 -18.66 -19.15
C GLY A 113 6.44 -19.08 -19.49
N GLU A 114 5.81 -19.96 -18.72
CA GLU A 114 4.37 -20.21 -18.82
C GLU A 114 3.56 -19.00 -18.31
N LYS A 115 2.27 -18.96 -18.65
CA LYS A 115 1.34 -17.93 -18.20
C LYS A 115 0.48 -18.44 -17.05
N ALA A 116 0.01 -17.51 -16.23
CA ALA A 116 -0.96 -17.76 -15.19
C ALA A 116 -2.34 -18.02 -15.82
N ASP A 117 -3.03 -19.02 -15.32
CA ASP A 117 -4.43 -19.29 -15.67
C ASP A 117 -5.38 -18.87 -14.54
N ARG A 118 -4.83 -18.54 -13.36
CA ARG A 118 -5.55 -17.91 -12.24
C ARG A 118 -4.84 -16.63 -11.81
N VAL A 119 -5.60 -15.55 -11.64
CA VAL A 119 -5.13 -14.31 -11.02
C VAL A 119 -6.13 -13.84 -9.96
N VAL A 120 -5.63 -13.53 -8.77
CA VAL A 120 -6.44 -12.98 -7.67
C VAL A 120 -5.84 -11.67 -7.20
N MET A 121 -6.63 -10.60 -7.30
CA MET A 121 -6.28 -9.29 -6.79
C MET A 121 -7.10 -9.01 -5.54
N TYR A 122 -6.41 -8.98 -4.38
CA TYR A 122 -6.94 -8.54 -3.12
C TYR A 122 -6.60 -7.06 -2.92
N ASN A 123 -7.63 -6.24 -2.83
CA ASN A 123 -7.51 -4.78 -2.86
C ASN A 123 -7.96 -4.18 -1.53
N PRO A 124 -7.04 -4.01 -0.57
CA PRO A 124 -7.30 -3.22 0.61
C PRO A 124 -7.25 -1.73 0.24
N ASP A 125 -8.14 -0.92 0.81
CA ASP A 125 -8.20 0.51 0.51
C ASP A 125 -7.24 1.32 1.40
N ALA A 126 -6.57 2.31 0.81
CA ALA A 126 -5.78 3.36 1.46
C ALA A 126 -4.59 2.93 2.36
N ILE A 127 -4.01 1.74 2.17
CA ILE A 127 -2.81 1.32 2.93
C ILE A 127 -1.55 1.91 2.27
N ALA A 128 -1.03 3.01 2.82
CA ALA A 128 0.16 3.69 2.29
C ALA A 128 1.47 2.89 2.45
N GLN A 129 2.44 3.15 1.56
CA GLN A 129 3.78 2.59 1.66
C GLN A 129 4.48 2.95 2.98
N TRP A 130 4.33 4.19 3.44
CA TRP A 130 5.02 4.62 4.68
C TRP A 130 4.52 3.84 5.91
N ILE A 131 3.28 3.34 5.91
CA ILE A 131 2.77 2.46 6.97
C ILE A 131 3.48 1.11 6.93
N TYR A 132 3.68 0.56 5.73
CA TYR A 132 4.44 -0.68 5.51
C TYR A 132 5.89 -0.54 6.00
N GLU A 133 6.54 0.59 5.70
CA GLU A 133 7.92 0.86 6.09
C GLU A 133 8.09 1.14 7.58
N LYS A 134 7.16 1.89 8.19
CA LYS A 134 7.18 2.26 9.60
C LYS A 134 6.76 1.10 10.51
N TYR A 135 5.86 0.24 10.05
CA TYR A 135 5.25 -0.84 10.83
C TYR A 135 5.39 -2.22 10.17
N PRO A 136 6.61 -2.69 9.87
CA PRO A 136 6.81 -3.96 9.16
C PRO A 136 6.19 -5.16 9.89
N ASP A 137 6.20 -5.17 11.22
CA ASP A 137 5.63 -6.25 12.05
C ASP A 137 4.12 -6.45 11.82
N TYR A 138 3.41 -5.41 11.37
CA TYR A 138 1.98 -5.52 11.04
C TYR A 138 1.72 -6.32 9.77
N PHE A 139 2.75 -6.51 8.94
CA PHE A 139 2.72 -7.25 7.68
C PHE A 139 3.42 -8.61 7.79
N ASP A 140 3.86 -9.02 8.98
CA ASP A 140 4.58 -10.28 9.19
C ASP A 140 3.81 -11.51 8.70
N GLY A 141 2.48 -11.49 8.77
CA GLY A 141 1.62 -12.55 8.24
C GLY A 141 1.75 -12.75 6.73
N LEU A 142 2.28 -11.77 5.99
CA LEU A 142 2.48 -11.84 4.54
C LEU A 142 3.82 -12.45 4.13
N LYS A 143 4.75 -12.70 5.06
CA LYS A 143 6.13 -13.13 4.73
C LYS A 143 6.19 -14.40 3.88
N ASP A 144 5.31 -15.36 4.12
CA ASP A 144 5.25 -16.63 3.37
C ASP A 144 4.32 -16.58 2.15
N ASP A 145 3.44 -15.57 2.12
CA ASP A 145 2.34 -15.43 1.14
C ASP A 145 2.60 -14.29 0.13
N THR A 146 3.78 -13.64 0.21
CA THR A 146 4.25 -12.61 -0.70
C THR A 146 5.74 -12.80 -0.99
N GLU A 147 6.19 -12.42 -2.18
CA GLU A 147 7.60 -12.57 -2.59
C GLU A 147 8.08 -11.36 -3.39
N LYS A 148 7.26 -10.91 -4.36
CA LYS A 148 7.59 -9.76 -5.19
C LYS A 148 6.95 -8.50 -4.63
N ARG A 149 7.79 -7.51 -4.32
CA ARG A 149 7.39 -6.14 -3.98
C ARG A 149 7.47 -5.28 -5.23
N VAL A 150 6.43 -4.50 -5.49
CA VAL A 150 6.37 -3.53 -6.59
C VAL A 150 6.00 -2.17 -5.98
N TYR A 151 6.93 -1.23 -6.00
CA TYR A 151 6.74 0.12 -5.48
C TYR A 151 6.16 1.00 -6.58
N LEU A 152 5.01 1.60 -6.31
CA LEU A 152 4.24 2.34 -7.32
C LEU A 152 3.87 3.73 -6.80
N SER A 153 3.78 4.68 -7.71
CA SER A 153 3.07 5.93 -7.47
C SER A 153 1.64 5.76 -7.97
N SER A 154 0.68 5.99 -7.08
CA SER A 154 -0.72 6.21 -7.43
C SER A 154 -0.88 7.46 -8.30
N VAL A 155 -2.11 7.79 -8.64
CA VAL A 155 -2.46 8.91 -9.53
C VAL A 155 -3.26 9.97 -8.81
N MET A 156 -3.30 11.17 -9.39
CA MET A 156 -4.03 12.31 -8.82
C MET A 156 -5.43 12.51 -9.45
N PRO A 157 -6.45 12.86 -8.64
CA PRO A 157 -6.42 12.82 -7.18
C PRO A 157 -6.37 11.38 -6.66
N SER A 158 -5.60 11.15 -5.58
CA SER A 158 -5.38 9.85 -4.94
C SER A 158 -6.61 9.42 -4.14
N VAL A 159 -7.68 9.11 -4.87
CA VAL A 159 -8.98 8.70 -4.31
C VAL A 159 -9.51 7.47 -5.03
N THR A 160 -10.22 6.62 -4.27
CA THR A 160 -10.60 5.26 -4.64
C THR A 160 -11.09 5.05 -6.08
N PRO A 161 -12.13 5.74 -6.59
CA PRO A 161 -12.63 5.48 -7.94
C PRO A 161 -11.65 5.92 -9.04
N VAL A 162 -10.80 6.91 -8.77
CA VAL A 162 -9.77 7.38 -9.73
C VAL A 162 -8.65 6.33 -9.81
N CYS A 163 -8.12 5.93 -8.66
CA CYS A 163 -6.98 5.02 -8.58
C CYS A 163 -7.32 3.62 -9.09
N PHE A 164 -8.47 3.05 -8.69
CA PHE A 164 -8.89 1.77 -9.27
C PHE A 164 -9.29 1.86 -10.73
N GLY A 165 -9.88 2.99 -11.15
CA GLY A 165 -10.13 3.26 -12.57
C GLY A 165 -8.83 3.17 -13.37
N THR A 166 -7.77 3.82 -12.90
CA THR A 166 -6.44 3.75 -13.48
C THR A 166 -5.86 2.33 -13.45
N MET A 167 -5.91 1.65 -12.30
CA MET A 167 -5.30 0.33 -12.11
C MET A 167 -5.87 -0.74 -13.06
N TYR A 168 -7.17 -0.73 -13.33
CA TYR A 168 -7.85 -1.76 -14.14
C TYR A 168 -8.19 -1.32 -15.58
N THR A 169 -8.01 -0.04 -15.93
CA THR A 169 -7.96 0.39 -17.34
C THR A 169 -6.54 0.38 -17.89
N GLY A 170 -5.55 0.58 -17.01
CA GLY A 170 -4.18 0.93 -17.37
C GLY A 170 -4.04 2.33 -17.94
N ALA A 171 -5.08 3.16 -17.90
CA ALA A 171 -5.09 4.50 -18.47
C ALA A 171 -5.03 5.55 -17.36
N GLN A 172 -4.51 6.74 -17.66
CA GLN A 172 -4.50 7.85 -16.71
C GLN A 172 -5.91 8.45 -16.51
N PRO A 173 -6.17 9.20 -15.41
CA PRO A 173 -7.46 9.85 -15.13
C PRO A 173 -7.99 10.75 -16.25
N ALA A 174 -7.08 11.34 -17.01
CA ALA A 174 -7.44 12.15 -18.17
C ALA A 174 -8.16 11.34 -19.27
N ILE A 175 -7.85 10.03 -19.37
CA ILE A 175 -8.30 9.10 -20.40
C ILE A 175 -9.51 8.29 -19.94
N HIS A 176 -9.46 7.65 -18.76
CA HIS A 176 -10.61 6.88 -18.26
C HIS A 176 -11.77 7.75 -17.73
N GLY A 177 -11.56 9.06 -17.59
CA GLY A 177 -12.62 10.05 -17.37
C GLY A 177 -13.05 10.29 -15.92
N ILE A 178 -12.56 9.50 -14.95
CA ILE A 178 -12.84 9.73 -13.52
C ILE A 178 -11.71 10.60 -12.95
N ARG A 179 -12.02 11.83 -12.54
CA ARG A 179 -11.01 12.84 -12.13
C ARG A 179 -11.22 13.39 -10.71
N LYS A 180 -12.13 12.79 -9.95
CA LYS A 180 -12.50 13.13 -8.57
C LYS A 180 -13.29 11.97 -7.97
N TYR A 181 -13.69 12.08 -6.70
CA TYR A 181 -14.50 11.06 -6.05
C TYR A 181 -15.93 11.04 -6.60
N GLU A 182 -16.10 10.35 -7.72
CA GLU A 182 -17.36 10.03 -8.36
C GLU A 182 -17.29 8.59 -8.86
N LYS A 183 -18.45 7.94 -8.99
CA LYS A 183 -18.53 6.52 -9.33
C LYS A 183 -19.29 6.31 -10.66
N PRO A 184 -18.96 7.01 -11.76
CA PRO A 184 -19.56 6.69 -13.05
C PRO A 184 -19.06 5.33 -13.53
N VAL A 185 -19.85 4.66 -14.35
CA VAL A 185 -19.40 3.44 -15.04
C VAL A 185 -18.33 3.85 -16.06
N ILE A 186 -17.18 3.16 -16.03
CA ILE A 186 -16.11 3.35 -17.01
C ILE A 186 -16.53 2.72 -18.33
N THR A 187 -16.50 3.55 -19.38
CA THR A 187 -16.98 3.21 -20.73
C THR A 187 -15.87 2.88 -21.71
N ILE A 188 -14.60 3.06 -21.33
CA ILE A 188 -13.45 2.65 -22.16
C ILE A 188 -13.09 1.19 -21.89
N ASP A 189 -12.22 0.65 -22.73
CA ASP A 189 -11.70 -0.71 -22.60
C ASP A 189 -10.95 -0.89 -21.25
N THR A 190 -11.25 -1.97 -20.54
CA THR A 190 -10.62 -2.35 -19.27
C THR A 190 -10.05 -3.76 -19.35
N ILE A 191 -9.25 -4.15 -18.36
CA ILE A 191 -8.80 -5.53 -18.23
C ILE A 191 -9.94 -6.53 -18.18
N PHE A 192 -11.09 -6.18 -17.61
CA PHE A 192 -12.27 -7.04 -17.58
C PHE A 192 -12.79 -7.31 -19.00
N ASP A 193 -12.82 -6.29 -19.85
CA ASP A 193 -13.22 -6.42 -21.25
C ASP A 193 -12.21 -7.28 -22.03
N ALA A 194 -10.91 -7.09 -21.79
CA ALA A 194 -9.85 -7.92 -22.38
C ALA A 194 -9.97 -9.40 -21.96
N LEU A 195 -10.26 -9.67 -20.69
CA LEU A 195 -10.48 -11.00 -20.15
C LEU A 195 -11.70 -11.68 -20.78
N ILE A 196 -12.82 -10.95 -20.86
CA ILE A 196 -14.06 -11.45 -21.49
C ILE A 196 -13.82 -11.78 -22.96
N ARG A 197 -13.15 -10.89 -23.71
CA ARG A 197 -12.77 -11.17 -25.12
C ARG A 197 -11.90 -12.41 -25.26
N ALA A 198 -11.03 -12.68 -24.29
CA ALA A 198 -10.21 -13.88 -24.24
C ALA A 198 -10.94 -15.13 -23.70
N GLY A 199 -12.25 -15.04 -23.44
CA GLY A 199 -13.08 -16.14 -22.94
C GLY A 199 -12.81 -16.51 -21.48
N LYS A 200 -12.22 -15.60 -20.69
CA LYS A 200 -11.91 -15.81 -19.28
C LYS A 200 -13.11 -15.50 -18.39
N LYS A 201 -13.28 -16.29 -17.34
CA LYS A 201 -14.32 -16.08 -16.31
C LYS A 201 -13.83 -15.12 -15.24
N VAL A 202 -14.60 -14.06 -15.01
CA VAL A 202 -14.23 -12.98 -14.10
C VAL A 202 -15.24 -12.86 -12.97
N ALA A 203 -14.75 -12.64 -11.75
CA ALA A 203 -15.56 -12.32 -10.58
C ALA A 203 -15.09 -11.05 -9.88
N LEU A 204 -16.03 -10.17 -9.55
CA LEU A 204 -15.80 -8.96 -8.75
C LEU A 204 -16.60 -9.04 -7.45
N ILE A 205 -15.90 -9.10 -6.31
CA ILE A 205 -16.47 -9.29 -4.98
C ILE A 205 -16.27 -8.01 -4.15
N THR A 206 -17.35 -7.37 -3.75
CA THR A 206 -17.32 -6.09 -3.03
C THR A 206 -18.46 -5.99 -2.02
N HIS A 207 -18.33 -5.10 -1.04
CA HIS A 207 -19.50 -4.72 -0.24
C HIS A 207 -20.37 -3.71 -1.00
N GLY A 208 -21.61 -3.55 -0.55
CA GLY A 208 -22.57 -2.60 -1.10
C GLY A 208 -22.02 -1.18 -1.14
N GLY A 209 -22.17 -0.50 -2.28
CA GLY A 209 -21.76 0.90 -2.42
C GLY A 209 -20.27 1.16 -2.73
N ALA A 210 -19.41 0.14 -2.71
CA ALA A 210 -17.98 0.26 -2.97
C ALA A 210 -17.68 0.88 -4.36
N SER A 211 -16.63 1.70 -4.45
CA SER A 211 -16.22 2.35 -5.71
C SER A 211 -15.94 1.33 -6.80
N LEU A 212 -15.12 0.33 -6.48
CA LEU A 212 -14.74 -0.75 -7.38
C LEU A 212 -15.97 -1.49 -7.95
N GLY A 213 -16.97 -1.74 -7.10
CA GLY A 213 -18.21 -2.42 -7.49
C GLY A 213 -19.16 -1.58 -8.36
N LYS A 214 -18.95 -0.26 -8.45
CA LYS A 214 -19.79 0.65 -9.23
C LYS A 214 -19.16 1.07 -10.55
N ILE A 215 -17.87 1.37 -10.56
CA ILE A 215 -17.20 1.92 -11.75
C ILE A 215 -16.99 0.88 -12.85
N PHE A 216 -17.07 -0.41 -12.53
CA PHE A 216 -16.87 -1.52 -13.48
C PHE A 216 -18.14 -2.30 -13.84
N LEU A 217 -19.33 -1.75 -13.56
CA LEU A 217 -20.60 -2.35 -13.99
C LEU A 217 -20.70 -2.46 -15.53
N GLU A 218 -21.77 -3.09 -15.99
CA GLU A 218 -22.12 -3.23 -17.42
C GLU A 218 -21.17 -4.10 -18.24
N ARG A 219 -20.52 -5.07 -17.60
CA ARG A 219 -19.69 -6.09 -18.26
C ARG A 219 -20.28 -7.48 -18.04
N ASP A 220 -20.05 -8.39 -18.98
CA ASP A 220 -20.49 -9.79 -18.90
C ASP A 220 -19.56 -10.59 -17.98
N MET A 221 -19.66 -10.33 -16.67
CA MET A 221 -18.92 -10.99 -15.61
C MET A 221 -19.76 -11.15 -14.35
N ASP A 222 -19.30 -11.97 -13.40
CA ASP A 222 -20.03 -12.21 -12.17
C ASP A 222 -19.73 -11.12 -11.13
N TYR A 223 -20.79 -10.50 -10.63
CA TYR A 223 -20.72 -9.51 -9.57
C TYR A 223 -21.30 -10.07 -8.27
N PHE A 224 -20.55 -9.94 -7.19
CA PHE A 224 -20.99 -10.31 -5.84
C PHE A 224 -20.95 -9.07 -4.94
N HIS A 225 -22.12 -8.47 -4.72
CA HIS A 225 -22.30 -7.30 -3.87
C HIS A 225 -23.02 -7.66 -2.58
N PHE A 226 -22.46 -7.27 -1.45
CA PHE A 226 -23.01 -7.56 -0.13
C PHE A 226 -23.36 -6.28 0.63
N ASP A 227 -24.65 -5.95 0.70
CA ASP A 227 -25.15 -4.83 1.53
C ASP A 227 -25.11 -5.18 3.03
N GLU A 228 -25.35 -6.45 3.38
CA GLU A 228 -25.34 -6.96 4.75
C GLU A 228 -24.10 -7.81 5.05
N GLY A 229 -23.58 -7.68 6.28
CA GLY A 229 -22.41 -8.42 6.77
C GLY A 229 -21.05 -7.86 6.31
N GLY A 230 -21.03 -6.80 5.51
CA GLY A 230 -19.83 -6.02 5.18
C GLY A 230 -18.68 -6.86 4.63
N ILE A 231 -17.46 -6.58 5.09
CA ILE A 231 -16.24 -7.30 4.66
C ILE A 231 -16.26 -8.81 5.00
N ALA A 232 -16.99 -9.23 6.04
CA ALA A 232 -17.06 -10.65 6.41
C ALA A 232 -17.79 -11.46 5.33
N SER A 233 -18.89 -10.94 4.79
CA SER A 233 -19.61 -11.56 3.67
C SER A 233 -18.75 -11.62 2.40
N VAL A 234 -18.02 -10.54 2.10
CA VAL A 234 -17.05 -10.47 0.98
C VAL A 234 -15.99 -11.56 1.10
N ASN A 235 -15.37 -11.68 2.27
CA ASN A 235 -14.32 -12.67 2.53
C ASN A 235 -14.86 -14.11 2.51
N ALA A 236 -16.04 -14.35 3.07
CA ALA A 236 -16.70 -15.65 3.03
C ALA A 236 -17.04 -16.08 1.59
N LYS A 237 -17.48 -15.14 0.75
CA LYS A 237 -17.74 -15.42 -0.67
C LYS A 237 -16.46 -15.75 -1.41
N MET A 238 -15.36 -15.06 -1.14
CA MET A 238 -14.06 -15.37 -1.74
C MET A 238 -13.60 -16.79 -1.36
N ALA A 239 -13.68 -17.15 -0.08
CA ALA A 239 -13.37 -18.50 0.38
C ALA A 239 -14.18 -19.57 -0.37
N LYS A 240 -15.48 -19.33 -0.60
CA LYS A 240 -16.34 -20.21 -1.40
C LYS A 240 -15.90 -20.27 -2.88
N ILE A 241 -15.54 -19.14 -3.49
CA ILE A 241 -15.06 -19.09 -4.88
C ILE A 241 -13.78 -19.90 -5.05
N ILE A 242 -12.86 -19.84 -4.09
CA ILE A 242 -11.63 -20.64 -4.11
C ILE A 242 -11.95 -22.13 -4.18
N LEU A 243 -12.87 -22.61 -3.34
CA LEU A 243 -13.28 -24.01 -3.32
C LEU A 243 -14.04 -24.44 -4.58
N GLU A 244 -14.73 -23.52 -5.25
CA GLU A 244 -15.44 -23.82 -6.49
C GLU A 244 -14.51 -23.91 -7.71
N ASP A 245 -13.40 -23.16 -7.72
CA ASP A 245 -12.37 -23.14 -8.78
C ASP A 245 -12.95 -22.98 -10.20
N LYS A 246 -13.72 -21.89 -10.39
CA LYS A 246 -14.42 -21.61 -11.67
C LYS A 246 -13.95 -20.35 -12.39
N TYR A 247 -13.22 -19.47 -11.71
CA TYR A 247 -12.89 -18.13 -12.21
C TYR A 247 -11.41 -18.04 -12.51
N ASP A 248 -11.08 -17.41 -13.63
CA ASP A 248 -9.70 -17.20 -14.06
C ASP A 248 -9.12 -15.90 -13.49
N PHE A 249 -9.97 -14.88 -13.29
CA PHE A 249 -9.58 -13.60 -12.71
C PHE A 249 -10.57 -13.17 -11.63
N ILE A 250 -10.09 -12.92 -10.43
CA ILE A 250 -10.92 -12.51 -9.30
C ILE A 250 -10.39 -11.23 -8.71
N VAL A 251 -11.29 -10.30 -8.44
CA VAL A 251 -11.01 -9.07 -7.71
C VAL A 251 -11.86 -9.04 -6.44
N ILE A 252 -11.21 -8.84 -5.30
CA ILE A 252 -11.86 -8.71 -3.99
C ILE A 252 -11.44 -7.41 -3.33
N TYR A 253 -12.41 -6.64 -2.83
CA TYR A 253 -12.15 -5.32 -2.24
C TYR A 253 -12.55 -5.25 -0.76
N ASN A 254 -11.64 -4.75 0.07
CA ASN A 254 -11.84 -4.54 1.51
C ASN A 254 -11.45 -3.10 1.92
N GLY A 255 -12.46 -2.24 2.08
CA GLY A 255 -12.30 -0.83 2.49
C GLY A 255 -12.35 -0.56 4.00
N ASN A 256 -12.18 -1.58 4.84
CA ASN A 256 -12.32 -1.45 6.30
C ASN A 256 -11.21 -0.58 6.94
N TYR A 257 -9.98 -0.65 6.42
CA TYR A 257 -8.88 0.19 6.90
C TYR A 257 -9.18 1.67 6.67
N ASP A 258 -9.43 2.05 5.41
CA ASP A 258 -9.85 3.39 5.00
C ASP A 258 -11.04 3.92 5.83
N SER A 259 -12.12 3.13 5.93
CA SER A 259 -13.33 3.51 6.66
C SER A 259 -13.07 3.86 8.13
N VAL A 260 -12.13 3.15 8.78
CA VAL A 260 -11.77 3.36 10.18
C VAL A 260 -10.75 4.49 10.32
N MET A 261 -9.78 4.58 9.41
CA MET A 261 -8.73 5.59 9.49
C MET A 261 -9.27 7.00 9.33
N HIS A 262 -10.28 7.22 8.50
CA HIS A 262 -10.89 8.54 8.36
C HIS A 262 -11.39 9.12 9.69
N LYS A 263 -11.80 8.26 10.62
CA LYS A 263 -12.36 8.67 11.92
C LYS A 263 -11.36 8.64 13.06
N ASN A 264 -10.22 7.98 12.90
CA ASN A 264 -9.30 7.68 14.00
C ASN A 264 -7.83 7.93 13.66
N GLY A 265 -7.49 8.31 12.43
CA GLY A 265 -6.11 8.50 11.99
C GLY A 265 -5.48 7.20 11.47
N PRO A 266 -4.48 7.28 10.57
CA PRO A 266 -3.84 6.09 9.97
C PRO A 266 -3.19 5.16 11.00
N GLU A 267 -2.67 5.73 12.08
CA GLU A 267 -1.83 5.04 13.06
C GLU A 267 -2.59 4.65 14.35
N SER A 268 -3.89 4.91 14.44
CA SER A 268 -4.62 4.52 15.66
C SER A 268 -4.68 3.01 15.84
N ALA A 269 -4.80 2.58 17.09
CA ALA A 269 -4.96 1.16 17.43
C ALA A 269 -6.13 0.49 16.69
N LYS A 270 -7.19 1.25 16.36
CA LYS A 270 -8.34 0.74 15.59
C LYS A 270 -7.98 0.56 14.11
N SER A 271 -7.40 1.57 13.47
CA SER A 271 -6.96 1.49 12.07
C SER A 271 -5.92 0.38 11.89
N LEU A 272 -4.94 0.32 12.79
CA LEU A 272 -3.92 -0.71 12.80
C LEU A 272 -4.47 -2.12 13.08
N ALA A 273 -5.61 -2.26 13.77
CA ALA A 273 -6.32 -3.53 13.89
C ALA A 273 -6.98 -3.95 12.57
N GLU A 274 -7.61 -3.02 11.84
CA GLU A 274 -8.18 -3.28 10.51
C GLU A 274 -7.10 -3.60 9.46
N LEU A 275 -5.92 -2.99 9.58
CA LEU A 275 -4.74 -3.34 8.79
C LEU A 275 -4.35 -4.81 9.03
N ARG A 276 -4.19 -5.21 10.29
CA ARG A 276 -3.88 -6.62 10.63
C ARG A 276 -4.97 -7.58 10.13
N LEU A 277 -6.23 -7.16 10.17
CA LEU A 277 -7.32 -7.98 9.63
C LEU A 277 -7.17 -8.19 8.13
N ASN A 278 -6.83 -7.14 7.36
CA ASN A 278 -6.54 -7.27 5.93
C ASN A 278 -5.38 -8.24 5.65
N VAL A 279 -4.27 -8.07 6.38
CA VAL A 279 -3.09 -8.95 6.29
C VAL A 279 -3.45 -10.41 6.59
N HIS A 280 -4.19 -10.64 7.67
CA HIS A 280 -4.61 -11.97 8.09
C HIS A 280 -5.52 -12.63 7.05
N ILE A 281 -6.54 -11.90 6.57
CA ILE A 281 -7.48 -12.41 5.58
C ILE A 281 -6.77 -12.74 4.26
N PHE A 282 -5.91 -11.86 3.77
CA PHE A 282 -5.16 -12.15 2.55
C PHE A 282 -4.28 -13.39 2.72
N SER A 283 -3.51 -13.49 3.81
CA SER A 283 -2.67 -14.66 4.09
C SER A 283 -3.50 -15.95 4.13
N MET A 284 -4.64 -15.94 4.83
CA MET A 284 -5.57 -17.07 4.87
C MET A 284 -6.07 -17.47 3.47
N LEU A 285 -6.55 -16.50 2.68
CA LEU A 285 -7.06 -16.76 1.32
C LEU A 285 -5.95 -17.25 0.39
N SER A 286 -4.73 -16.68 0.50
CA SER A 286 -3.56 -17.09 -0.28
C SER A 286 -3.17 -18.54 -0.01
N ARG A 287 -3.20 -18.97 1.25
CA ARG A 287 -2.96 -20.37 1.64
C ARG A 287 -4.05 -21.29 1.14
N MET A 288 -5.32 -20.89 1.24
CA MET A 288 -6.43 -21.65 0.66
C MET A 288 -6.25 -21.83 -0.86
N ILE A 289 -5.87 -20.77 -1.58
CA ILE A 289 -5.55 -20.82 -3.01
C ILE A 289 -4.44 -21.83 -3.27
N LYS A 290 -3.31 -21.72 -2.58
CA LYS A 290 -2.17 -22.64 -2.71
C LYS A 290 -2.58 -24.10 -2.50
N GLU A 291 -3.46 -24.38 -1.54
CA GLU A 291 -3.90 -25.74 -1.21
C GLU A 291 -4.90 -26.32 -2.23
N ASN A 292 -5.79 -25.49 -2.77
CA ASN A 292 -6.91 -25.96 -3.62
C ASN A 292 -6.60 -25.86 -5.12
N TRP A 293 -5.73 -24.96 -5.55
CA TRP A 293 -5.43 -24.66 -6.95
C TRP A 293 -4.07 -25.19 -7.41
N LYS A 294 -3.66 -26.34 -6.86
CA LYS A 294 -2.36 -26.99 -7.15
C LYS A 294 -2.11 -27.30 -8.63
N HIS A 295 -3.15 -27.33 -9.45
CA HIS A 295 -3.07 -27.65 -10.87
C HIS A 295 -3.03 -26.39 -11.77
N HIS A 296 -3.02 -25.21 -11.17
CA HIS A 296 -3.03 -23.91 -11.84
C HIS A 296 -1.74 -23.16 -11.60
N ASN A 297 -1.26 -22.42 -12.61
CA ASN A 297 -0.32 -21.34 -12.38
C ASN A 297 -1.11 -20.13 -11.85
N THR A 298 -0.95 -19.84 -10.56
CA THR A 298 -1.73 -18.79 -9.90
C THR A 298 -0.87 -17.60 -9.48
N LEU A 299 -1.27 -16.40 -9.88
CA LEU A 299 -0.72 -15.15 -9.36
C LEU A 299 -1.70 -14.54 -8.35
N VAL A 300 -1.23 -14.23 -7.14
CA VAL A 300 -2.00 -13.48 -6.15
C VAL A 300 -1.32 -12.14 -5.84
N GLY A 301 -2.11 -11.11 -5.58
CA GLY A 301 -1.61 -9.77 -5.25
C GLY A 301 -2.38 -9.12 -4.10
N PHE A 302 -1.67 -8.61 -3.10
CA PHE A 302 -2.15 -7.64 -2.11
C PHE A 302 -1.84 -6.24 -2.65
N ALA A 303 -2.85 -5.57 -3.19
CA ALA A 303 -2.68 -4.44 -4.10
C ALA A 303 -3.67 -3.31 -3.78
N MET A 304 -3.20 -2.35 -2.97
CA MET A 304 -3.93 -1.13 -2.66
C MET A 304 -3.94 -0.17 -3.86
N ASP A 305 -4.81 0.83 -3.80
CA ASP A 305 -5.02 1.82 -4.85
C ASP A 305 -4.30 3.14 -4.57
N HIS A 306 -4.29 3.60 -3.33
CA HIS A 306 -3.58 4.81 -2.90
C HIS A 306 -3.09 4.70 -1.45
N GLY A 307 -2.32 5.70 -1.03
CA GLY A 307 -1.91 5.91 0.34
C GLY A 307 -2.86 6.80 1.12
N CYS A 308 -2.34 7.42 2.18
CA CYS A 308 -3.09 8.20 3.14
C CYS A 308 -2.15 9.06 4.01
N HIS A 309 -2.70 10.07 4.67
CA HIS A 309 -2.02 10.90 5.64
C HIS A 309 -2.90 11.17 6.87
N GLU A 310 -2.27 11.64 7.96
CA GLU A 310 -2.98 12.14 9.14
C GLU A 310 -3.36 13.61 8.94
N ILE A 311 -4.55 13.98 9.44
CA ILE A 311 -5.05 15.35 9.49
C ILE A 311 -5.36 15.75 10.93
N ASP A 312 -5.54 17.05 11.15
CA ASP A 312 -5.87 17.61 12.46
C ASP A 312 -7.05 16.89 13.13
N GLY A 313 -6.97 16.74 14.46
CA GLY A 313 -8.00 16.06 15.25
C GLY A 313 -7.83 14.54 15.32
N GLY A 314 -6.65 14.00 14.96
CA GLY A 314 -6.37 12.57 15.02
C GLY A 314 -7.22 11.78 14.04
N CYS A 315 -7.48 12.35 12.86
CA CYS A 315 -8.23 11.74 11.77
C CYS A 315 -7.31 11.45 10.59
N GLY A 316 -7.78 10.63 9.64
CA GLY A 316 -7.04 10.30 8.43
C GLY A 316 -7.70 10.89 7.20
N SER A 317 -6.91 11.16 6.17
CA SER A 317 -7.41 11.54 4.86
C SER A 317 -6.48 11.01 3.76
N HIS A 318 -6.91 11.21 2.51
CA HIS A 318 -6.13 10.97 1.32
C HIS A 318 -6.58 11.98 0.23
N GLY A 319 -5.96 11.98 -0.95
CA GLY A 319 -6.30 12.86 -2.06
C GLY A 319 -5.40 14.08 -2.25
N LEU A 320 -4.32 14.22 -1.48
CA LEU A 320 -3.32 15.30 -1.62
C LEU A 320 -2.14 14.87 -2.50
N ASP A 321 -1.53 15.85 -3.16
CA ASP A 321 -0.32 15.67 -3.95
C ASP A 321 0.91 15.60 -3.02
N MET A 322 1.01 14.48 -2.31
CA MET A 322 2.10 14.21 -1.38
C MET A 322 2.45 12.72 -1.40
N THR A 323 3.67 12.40 -1.01
CA THR A 323 4.19 11.05 -1.17
C THR A 323 3.55 10.06 -0.20
N GLU A 324 3.03 10.52 0.93
CA GLU A 324 2.22 9.70 1.83
C GLU A 324 0.92 9.19 1.18
N ASP A 325 0.33 9.96 0.26
CA ASP A 325 -0.90 9.61 -0.46
C ASP A 325 -0.64 8.89 -1.78
N LEU A 326 0.51 9.17 -2.42
CA LEU A 326 0.84 8.64 -3.73
C LEU A 326 1.66 7.37 -3.68
N ASN A 327 2.61 7.23 -2.74
CA ASN A 327 3.45 6.04 -2.71
C ASN A 327 2.71 4.85 -2.08
N ILE A 328 2.65 3.77 -2.84
CA ILE A 328 2.05 2.50 -2.46
C ILE A 328 2.98 1.34 -2.80
N ILE A 329 2.71 0.17 -2.22
CA ILE A 329 3.49 -1.05 -2.44
C ILE A 329 2.56 -2.24 -2.70
N HIS A 330 2.58 -2.77 -3.92
CA HIS A 330 1.92 -4.03 -4.18
C HIS A 330 2.82 -5.21 -3.79
N LEU A 331 2.21 -6.24 -3.22
CA LEU A 331 2.89 -7.47 -2.80
C LEU A 331 2.29 -8.65 -3.57
N TYR A 332 3.13 -9.38 -4.30
CA TYR A 332 2.70 -10.49 -5.17
C TYR A 332 3.36 -11.81 -4.80
N LYS A 333 2.65 -12.90 -5.07
CA LYS A 333 3.17 -14.27 -5.02
C LYS A 333 2.65 -15.08 -6.21
N GLY A 334 3.55 -15.78 -6.87
CA GLY A 334 3.21 -16.83 -7.83
C GLY A 334 3.23 -18.20 -7.15
N TYR A 335 2.22 -19.01 -7.43
CA TYR A 335 2.13 -20.43 -7.09
C TYR A 335 2.14 -21.21 -8.41
N PRO A 336 3.28 -21.77 -8.83
CA PRO A 336 3.34 -22.64 -10.00
C PRO A 336 2.52 -23.90 -9.77
N LYS A 337 1.91 -24.43 -10.84
CA LYS A 337 1.22 -25.72 -10.78
C LYS A 337 2.19 -26.83 -10.35
N GLU A 338 1.73 -27.75 -9.51
CA GLU A 338 2.46 -28.95 -9.13
C GLU A 338 2.51 -29.89 -10.34
N GLU A 339 3.72 -30.31 -10.74
CA GLU A 339 3.89 -31.38 -11.75
C GLU A 339 3.26 -32.67 -11.21
N LYS A 340 2.47 -33.36 -12.05
CA LYS A 340 1.79 -34.62 -11.69
C LYS A 340 2.74 -35.79 -11.56
#